data_AF-A0ABD1SLS6-F1
#
_entry.id   AF-A0ABD1SLS6-F1
#
_cell.length_a   1.000
_cell.length_b   1.000
_cell.length_c   1.000
_cell.angle_alpha   90.00
_cell.angle_beta   90.00
_cell.angle_gamma   90.00
#
_symmetry.space_group_name_H-M   'P 1'
#
loop_
_entity.id
_entity.type
_entity.pdbx_description
1 polymer ?
#
loop_
_entity_poly.entity_id
_entity_poly.type
_entity_poly.pdbx_seq_one_letter_code
_entity_poly.pdbx_strand_id
1 'polypeptide(L)'
;MPGVIFAQVGDADADHNCWQRPEDMDTPRTAFAVSEKALGSEVSAEIATALAAASMVFKAFGDRGYAILLYQRASKWIYFSIALVVGLTDFTDSMRIFGYYLRVEA
;
A
#
# COMPACT_ATOMS: atom_id res chain seq x y z
N MET A 1 1.14 -8.24 -7.81
CA MET A 1 0.49 -7.45 -8.87
C MET A 1 0.97 -6.02 -8.72
N PRO A 2 1.55 -5.39 -9.75
CA PRO A 2 1.90 -3.97 -9.69
C PRO A 2 0.61 -3.14 -9.57
N GLY A 3 0.63 -2.05 -8.80
CA GLY A 3 -0.44 -1.05 -8.80
C GLY A 3 -1.81 -1.49 -8.25
N VAL A 4 -1.87 -2.57 -7.47
CA VAL A 4 -3.10 -3.00 -6.79
C VAL A 4 -2.84 -3.20 -5.31
N ILE A 5 -3.62 -2.53 -4.46
CA ILE A 5 -3.58 -2.67 -3.01
C ILE A 5 -4.97 -3.07 -2.55
N PHE A 6 -5.09 -4.21 -1.87
CA PHE A 6 -6.31 -4.58 -1.18
C PHE A 6 -6.40 -3.78 0.13
N ALA A 7 -7.45 -2.99 0.26
CA ALA A 7 -7.63 -2.05 1.36
C ALA A 7 -8.73 -2.48 2.33
N GLN A 8 -9.67 -3.30 1.88
CA GLN A 8 -10.80 -3.74 2.70
C GLN A 8 -11.19 -5.17 2.36
N VAL A 9 -11.65 -5.92 3.38
CA VAL A 9 -12.20 -7.26 3.23
C VAL A 9 -13.51 -7.32 4.01
N GLY A 10 -14.59 -7.65 3.32
CA GLY A 10 -15.95 -7.65 3.88
C GLY A 10 -16.75 -6.42 3.47
N ASP A 11 -18.05 -6.65 3.31
CA ASP A 11 -19.05 -5.59 3.20
C ASP A 11 -19.41 -5.10 4.60
N ALA A 12 -19.32 -3.80 4.84
CA ALA A 12 -19.48 -3.23 6.17
C ALA A 12 -20.93 -3.38 6.69
N ASP A 13 -21.93 -3.24 5.82
CA ASP A 13 -23.33 -3.37 6.21
C ASP A 13 -23.65 -4.81 6.61
N ALA A 14 -23.23 -5.80 5.82
CA ALA A 14 -23.40 -7.21 6.15
C ALA A 14 -22.64 -7.60 7.43
N ASP A 15 -21.38 -7.16 7.57
CA ASP A 15 -20.53 -7.44 8.73
C ASP A 15 -21.11 -6.84 10.02
N HIS A 16 -21.52 -5.56 10.01
CA HIS A 16 -22.06 -4.89 11.19
C HIS A 16 -23.47 -5.35 11.58
N ASN A 17 -24.25 -5.89 10.63
CA ASN A 17 -25.55 -6.51 10.92
C ASN A 17 -25.41 -7.95 11.46
N CYS A 18 -24.19 -8.51 11.47
CA CYS A 18 -23.92 -9.85 11.97
C CYS A 18 -23.40 -9.79 13.41
N TRP A 19 -24.14 -10.40 14.34
CA TRP A 19 -23.70 -10.60 15.72
C TRP A 19 -23.38 -12.07 15.98
N GLN A 20 -22.25 -12.51 15.47
CA GLN A 20 -21.72 -13.86 15.64
C GLN A 20 -20.25 -13.78 16.06
N ARG A 21 -19.70 -14.88 16.57
CA ARG A 21 -18.23 -14.98 16.72
C ARG A 21 -17.61 -14.99 15.31
N PRO A 22 -16.42 -14.40 15.10
CA PRO A 22 -15.84 -14.27 13.77
C PRO A 22 -15.61 -15.62 13.06
N GLU A 23 -15.37 -16.70 13.79
CA GLU A 23 -15.25 -18.06 13.26
C GLU A 23 -16.57 -18.68 12.80
N ASP A 24 -17.71 -18.13 13.23
CA ASP A 24 -19.07 -18.59 12.92
C ASP A 24 -19.77 -17.65 11.91
N MET A 25 -19.08 -16.67 11.34
CA MET A 25 -19.68 -15.68 10.45
C MET A 25 -19.90 -16.24 9.04
N ASP A 26 -21.15 -16.12 8.57
CA ASP A 26 -21.54 -16.51 7.21
C ASP A 26 -21.60 -15.32 6.23
N THR A 27 -21.23 -14.11 6.67
CA THR A 27 -21.28 -12.90 5.83
C THR A 27 -20.22 -12.91 4.73
N PRO A 28 -20.50 -12.35 3.53
CA PRO A 28 -19.49 -12.26 2.48
C PRO A 28 -18.26 -11.45 2.89
N ARG A 29 -17.07 -12.03 2.72
CA ARG A 29 -15.76 -11.40 2.97
C ARG A 29 -15.10 -10.94 1.66
N THR A 30 -15.82 -10.14 0.87
CA THR A 30 -15.35 -9.63 -0.43
C THR A 30 -14.13 -8.72 -0.27
N ALA A 31 -13.08 -8.93 -1.05
CA ALA A 31 -11.89 -8.07 -1.03
C ALA A 31 -12.05 -6.89 -2.00
N PHE A 32 -11.88 -5.67 -1.49
CA PHE A 32 -11.88 -4.44 -2.26
C PHE A 32 -10.46 -3.88 -2.37
N ALA A 33 -10.15 -3.34 -3.54
CA ALA A 33 -8.81 -2.89 -3.86
C ALA A 33 -8.80 -1.50 -4.51
N VAL A 34 -7.74 -0.75 -4.23
CA VAL A 34 -7.39 0.45 -4.96
C VAL A 34 -6.40 0.10 -6.08
N SER A 35 -6.50 0.84 -7.18
CA SER A 35 -5.67 0.69 -8.37
C SER A 35 -5.61 1.98 -9.16
N GLU A 36 -4.86 2.01 -10.27
CA GLU A 36 -4.84 3.17 -11.18
C GLU A 36 -6.23 3.53 -11.74
N LYS A 37 -7.19 2.58 -11.75
CA LYS A 37 -8.58 2.81 -12.19
C LYS A 37 -9.54 3.16 -11.04
N ALA A 38 -9.12 2.90 -9.80
CA ALA A 38 -9.89 3.13 -8.58
C ALA A 38 -8.93 3.73 -7.54
N LEU A 39 -8.74 5.05 -7.63
CA LEU A 39 -7.66 5.76 -6.95
C LEU A 39 -7.79 5.65 -5.42
N GLY A 40 -6.65 5.68 -4.73
CA GLY A 40 -6.58 5.69 -3.27
C GLY A 40 -5.20 6.08 -2.78
N SER A 41 -4.83 7.35 -2.95
CA SER A 41 -3.51 7.87 -2.55
C SER A 41 -3.29 7.78 -1.04
N GLU A 42 -4.28 8.18 -0.23
CA GLU A 42 -4.17 8.18 1.23
C GLU A 42 -3.86 6.79 1.79
N VAL A 43 -4.69 5.79 1.48
CA VAL A 43 -4.47 4.40 1.93
C VAL A 43 -3.15 3.82 1.39
N SER A 44 -2.75 4.19 0.18
CA SER A 44 -1.46 3.77 -0.40
C SER A 44 -0.28 4.37 0.37
N ALA A 45 -0.35 5.65 0.72
CA ALA A 45 0.66 6.36 1.51
C ALA A 45 0.74 5.84 2.94
N GLU A 46 -0.40 5.54 3.57
CA GLU A 46 -0.45 4.99 4.93
C GLU A 46 0.19 3.60 4.99
N ILE A 47 -0.13 2.73 4.03
CA ILE A 47 0.52 1.40 3.90
C ILE A 47 2.02 1.55 3.65
N ALA A 48 2.43 2.47 2.76
CA ALA A 48 3.84 2.75 2.52
C ALA A 48 4.55 3.16 3.82
N THR A 49 3.93 4.06 4.59
CA THR A 49 4.47 4.57 5.86
C THR A 49 4.56 3.46 6.91
N ALA A 50 3.53 2.63 7.06
CA ALA A 50 3.53 1.50 7.98
C ALA A 50 4.65 0.49 7.66
N LEU A 51 4.84 0.17 6.37
CA LEU A 51 5.93 -0.70 5.93
C LEU A 51 7.31 -0.07 6.16
N ALA A 52 7.48 1.22 5.91
CA ALA A 52 8.73 1.93 6.17
C ALA A 52 9.05 1.95 7.68
N ALA A 53 8.07 2.26 8.54
CA ALA A 53 8.23 2.24 9.99
C ALA A 53 8.58 0.84 10.51
N ALA A 54 7.87 -0.19 10.05
CA ALA A 54 8.18 -1.57 10.38
C ALA A 54 9.61 -1.96 9.93
N SER A 55 10.06 -1.51 8.75
CA SER A 55 11.41 -1.79 8.27
C SER A 55 12.50 -1.29 9.23
N MET A 56 12.28 -0.16 9.92
CA MET A 56 13.20 0.37 10.91
C MET A 56 13.29 -0.54 12.14
N VAL A 57 12.14 -1.05 12.61
CA VAL A 57 12.08 -1.99 13.74
C VAL A 57 12.83 -3.28 13.41
N PHE A 58 12.54 -3.92 12.27
CA PHE A 58 13.21 -5.16 11.88
C PHE A 58 14.72 -4.97 11.66
N LYS A 59 15.13 -3.81 11.13
CA LYS A 59 16.55 -3.46 11.02
C LYS A 59 17.21 -3.36 12.39
N ALA A 60 16.54 -2.76 13.37
CA ALA A 60 17.05 -2.58 14.72
C ALA A 60 17.20 -3.91 15.49
N PHE A 61 16.29 -4.86 15.26
CA PHE A 61 16.31 -6.18 15.92
C PHE A 61 17.07 -7.27 15.13
N GLY A 62 17.79 -6.88 14.06
CA GLY A 62 18.74 -7.76 13.38
C GLY A 62 18.21 -8.53 12.16
N ASP A 63 16.90 -8.48 11.88
CA ASP A 63 16.34 -9.03 10.65
C ASP A 63 16.48 -8.04 9.48
N ARG A 64 17.71 -7.95 8.97
CA ARG A 64 18.04 -7.05 7.85
C ARG A 64 17.34 -7.48 6.56
N GLY A 65 17.12 -8.78 6.35
CA GLY A 65 16.49 -9.29 5.14
C GLY A 65 15.04 -8.83 5.03
N TYR A 66 14.28 -8.99 6.13
CA TYR A 66 12.90 -8.55 6.17
C TYR A 66 12.78 -7.02 6.17
N ALA A 67 13.69 -6.31 6.86
CA ALA A 67 13.75 -4.86 6.79
C ALA A 67 13.90 -4.33 5.36
N ILE A 68 14.81 -4.92 4.56
CA ILE A 68 14.99 -4.54 3.15
C ILE A 68 13.72 -4.82 2.35
N LEU A 69 13.08 -5.97 2.55
CA LEU A 69 11.84 -6.32 1.85
C LEU A 69 10.72 -5.30 2.15
N LEU A 70 10.54 -4.93 3.41
CA LEU A 70 9.54 -3.95 3.82
C LEU A 70 9.82 -2.57 3.24
N TYR A 71 11.07 -2.11 3.32
CA TYR A 71 11.49 -0.83 2.74
C TYR A 71 11.27 -0.79 1.22
N GLN A 72 11.65 -1.84 0.50
CA GLN A 72 11.42 -1.92 -0.95
C GLN A 72 9.94 -1.87 -1.32
N ARG A 73 9.06 -2.49 -0.52
CA ARG A 73 7.61 -2.41 -0.72
C ARG A 73 7.08 -1.01 -0.40
N ALA A 74 7.54 -0.41 0.70
CA ALA A 74 7.20 0.97 1.06
C ALA A 74 7.53 1.95 -0.07
N SER A 75 8.74 1.87 -0.64
CA SER A 75 9.17 2.73 -1.75
C SER A 75 8.25 2.58 -2.96
N LYS A 76 7.83 1.36 -3.31
CA LYS A 76 6.89 1.17 -4.43
C LYS A 76 5.54 1.85 -4.18
N TRP A 77 5.01 1.73 -2.97
CA TRP A 77 3.69 2.30 -2.66
C TRP A 77 3.70 3.80 -2.48
N ILE A 78 4.77 4.40 -1.97
CA ILE A 78 4.87 5.86 -1.90
C ILE A 78 4.95 6.47 -3.31
N TYR A 79 5.69 5.86 -4.23
CA TYR A 79 5.70 6.30 -5.63
C TYR A 79 4.34 6.17 -6.30
N PHE A 80 3.67 5.02 -6.09
CA PHE A 80 2.30 4.83 -6.57
C PHE A 80 1.35 5.90 -6.02
N SER A 81 1.36 6.15 -4.71
CA SER A 81 0.54 7.18 -4.07
C SER A 81 0.76 8.57 -4.66
N ILE A 82 2.02 8.97 -4.83
CA ILE A 82 2.37 10.28 -5.39
C ILE A 82 1.92 10.37 -6.86
N ALA A 83 2.10 9.31 -7.65
CA ALA A 83 1.67 9.27 -9.04
C ALA A 83 0.15 9.53 -9.18
N LEU A 84 -0.67 8.95 -8.29
CA LEU A 84 -2.13 9.19 -8.27
C LEU A 84 -2.47 10.66 -7.99
N VAL A 85 -1.73 11.35 -7.11
CA VAL A 85 -1.96 12.77 -6.77
C VAL A 85 -1.55 13.69 -7.91
N VAL A 86 -0.44 13.39 -8.59
CA VAL A 86 0.10 14.21 -9.69
C VAL A 86 -0.60 13.90 -11.02
N GLY A 87 -1.48 12.89 -11.07
CA GLY A 87 -2.16 12.46 -12.30
C GLY A 87 -1.25 11.74 -13.28
N LEU A 88 -0.13 11.18 -12.80
CA LEU A 88 0.75 10.33 -13.59
C LEU A 88 0.15 8.93 -13.61
N THR A 89 -0.38 8.52 -14.76
CA THR A 89 -1.11 7.24 -14.91
C THR A 89 -0.20 6.04 -15.12
N ASP A 90 1.12 6.21 -15.21
CA ASP A 90 2.07 5.11 -15.41
C ASP A 90 3.13 5.07 -14.30
N PHE A 91 3.14 3.97 -13.55
CA PHE A 91 4.13 3.68 -12.51
C PHE A 91 5.57 3.78 -13.01
N THR A 92 5.85 3.41 -14.27
CA THR A 92 7.20 3.49 -14.85
C THR A 92 7.63 4.92 -15.18
N ASP A 93 6.70 5.81 -15.56
CA ASP A 93 6.99 7.24 -15.70
C ASP A 93 7.24 7.90 -14.35
N SER A 94 6.53 7.49 -13.29
CA SER A 94 6.78 8.00 -11.93
C SER A 94 8.20 7.70 -11.44
N MET A 95 8.70 6.47 -11.66
CA MET A 95 10.07 6.09 -11.30
C MET A 95 11.13 6.81 -12.16
N ARG A 96 10.84 7.13 -13.43
CA ARG A 96 11.74 7.91 -14.30
C ARG A 96 11.80 9.37 -13.88
N ILE A 97 10.66 10.02 -13.63
CA ILE A 97 10.59 11.44 -13.24
C ILE A 97 11.24 11.65 -11.87
N PHE A 98 10.92 10.83 -10.86
CA PHE A 98 11.53 10.95 -9.54
C PHE A 98 13.01 10.52 -9.52
N GLY A 99 13.38 9.52 -10.34
CA GLY A 99 14.79 9.14 -10.54
C GLY A 99 15.63 10.23 -11.21
N TYR A 100 15.01 11.07 -12.07
CA TYR A 100 15.63 12.28 -12.61
C TYR A 100 15.71 13.40 -11.56
N TYR A 101 14.63 13.67 -10.81
CA TYR A 101 14.59 14.75 -9.82
C TYR A 101 15.64 14.56 -8.71
N LEU A 102 15.74 13.34 -8.15
CA LEU A 102 16.77 13.00 -7.15
C LEU A 102 18.21 13.02 -7.68
N ARG A 103 18.41 12.99 -9.01
CA ARG A 103 19.73 13.12 -9.66
C ARG A 103 20.12 14.57 -9.95
N VAL A 104 19.16 15.48 -10.04
CA VAL A 104 19.39 16.90 -10.30
C VAL A 104 19.67 17.66 -8.99
N GLU A 105 19.23 17.14 -7.84
CA GLU A 105 19.48 17.72 -6.51
C GLU A 105 20.61 17.03 -5.71
N ALA A 106 21.52 16.29 -6.36
CA ALA A 106 22.67 15.63 -5.74
C ALA A 106 24.01 16.16 -6.26
#